data_AF-A0A950EFP4-F1
#
_entry.id   AF-A0A950EFP4-F1
#
_cell.length_a   1.000
_cell.length_b   1.000
_cell.length_c   1.000
_cell.angle_alpha   90.00
_cell.angle_beta   90.00
_cell.angle_gamma   90.00
#
_symmetry.space_group_name_H-M   'P 1'
#
loop_
_entity.id
_entity.type
_entity.pdbx_description
1 polymer ?
#
loop_
_entity_poly.entity_id
_entity_poly.type
_entity_poly.pdbx_seq_one_letter_code
_entity_poly.pdbx_strand_id
1 'polypeptide(L)'
;RIYQSEFFRNVIPPVAKKFPNLLWTPEVPGDEVASLRRMREEMIGSQPFVAAVFIGGMEGLDEEWDLFTRIHPNAPAFPVASTEGAARLIWQNWSPPNLPSIPADVKTRLDQDVQYRHLFRDLLG
;
A
#
# COMPACT_ATOMS: atom_id res chain seq x y z
N ARG A 1 -1.29 5.15 10.64
CA ARG A 1 -0.68 6.50 10.53
C ARG A 1 -0.83 6.94 9.09
N ILE A 2 -0.92 8.24 8.81
CA ILE A 2 -0.98 8.78 7.44
C ILE A 2 0.32 9.54 7.22
N TYR A 3 1.09 9.15 6.21
CA TYR A 3 2.36 9.81 5.89
C TYR A 3 2.15 10.78 4.72
N GLN A 4 2.77 11.95 4.80
CA GLN A 4 2.70 12.97 3.78
C GLN A 4 4.04 13.69 3.66
N SER A 5 4.59 13.78 2.45
CA SER A 5 5.82 14.52 2.20
C SER A 5 5.59 16.03 2.32
N GLU A 6 6.54 16.72 2.96
CA GLU A 6 6.55 18.18 3.05
C GLU A 6 6.60 18.86 1.68
N PHE A 7 7.11 18.19 0.65
CA PHE A 7 7.11 18.67 -0.73
C PHE A 7 5.72 19.12 -1.19
N PHE A 8 4.67 18.41 -0.73
CA PHE A 8 3.28 18.70 -1.10
C PHE A 8 2.53 19.56 -0.08
N ARG A 9 3.20 20.09 0.95
CA ARG A 9 2.57 20.80 2.09
C ARG A 9 1.61 21.92 1.65
N ASN A 10 1.91 22.57 0.53
CA ASN A 10 1.14 23.70 0.01
C ASN A 10 0.05 23.31 -0.99
N VAL A 11 0.02 22.06 -1.48
CA VAL A 11 -0.93 21.61 -2.51
C VAL A 11 -1.95 20.59 -2.00
N ILE A 12 -1.71 19.95 -0.85
CA ILE A 12 -2.72 19.04 -0.29
C ILE A 12 -3.99 19.78 0.15
N PRO A 13 -5.17 19.15 0.05
CA PRO A 13 -6.42 19.73 0.53
C PRO A 13 -6.34 20.14 2.01
N PRO A 14 -6.89 21.31 2.42
CA PRO A 14 -6.89 21.74 3.81
C PRO A 14 -7.52 20.74 4.78
N VAL A 15 -8.46 19.92 4.29
CA VAL A 15 -9.08 18.85 5.08
C VAL A 15 -8.09 17.74 5.43
N ALA A 16 -7.15 17.41 4.54
CA ALA A 16 -6.14 16.38 4.80
C ALA A 16 -5.22 16.76 5.97
N LYS A 17 -4.93 18.06 6.14
CA LYS A 17 -4.15 18.60 7.26
C LYS A 17 -4.81 18.40 8.63
N LYS A 18 -6.12 18.08 8.67
CA LYS A 18 -6.88 17.89 9.90
C LYS A 18 -6.86 16.45 10.40
N PHE A 19 -6.29 15.50 9.66
CA PHE A 19 -6.18 14.13 10.14
C PHE A 19 -5.27 14.07 11.38
N PRO A 20 -5.74 13.54 12.53
CA PRO A 20 -5.01 13.60 13.80
C PRO A 20 -3.73 12.76 13.81
N ASN A 21 -3.61 11.84 12.86
CA ASN A 21 -2.53 10.87 12.71
C ASN A 21 -1.71 11.11 11.43
N LEU A 22 -1.73 12.35 10.93
CA LEU A 22 -0.87 12.82 9.83
C LEU A 22 0.57 13.04 10.33
N LEU A 23 1.52 12.42 9.65
CA LEU A 23 2.95 12.54 9.89
C LEU A 23 3.61 13.15 8.65
N TRP A 24 4.40 14.20 8.88
CA TRP A 24 5.14 14.87 7.83
C TRP A 24 6.53 14.24 7.70
N THR A 25 6.89 13.85 6.47
CA THR A 25 8.25 13.39 6.16
C THR A 25 9.01 14.53 5.47
N PRO A 26 10.29 14.75 5.81
CA PRO A 26 11.08 15.80 5.18
C PRO A 26 11.07 15.69 3.66
N GLU A 27 11.05 16.83 2.97
CA GLU A 27 11.25 16.86 1.53
C GLU A 27 12.73 16.67 1.17
N VAL A 28 12.96 16.28 -0.08
CA VAL A 28 14.23 16.46 -0.77
C VAL A 28 14.09 17.70 -1.64
N PRO A 29 14.84 18.79 -1.37
CA PRO A 29 14.62 20.08 -2.01
C PRO A 29 14.62 20.01 -3.54
N GLY A 30 13.49 20.40 -4.14
CA GLY A 30 13.32 20.45 -5.59
C GLY A 30 13.21 19.08 -6.29
N ASP A 31 13.11 17.97 -5.53
CA ASP A 31 13.03 16.63 -6.08
C ASP A 31 11.79 15.90 -5.54
N GLU A 32 10.72 15.91 -6.35
CA GLU A 32 9.46 15.25 -6.04
C GLU A 32 9.63 13.74 -5.86
N VAL A 33 10.36 13.10 -6.77
CA VAL A 33 10.55 11.64 -6.81
C VAL A 33 11.33 11.18 -5.59
N ALA A 34 12.42 11.88 -5.24
CA ALA A 34 13.19 11.57 -4.04
C ALA A 34 12.40 11.85 -2.76
N SER A 35 11.58 12.90 -2.74
CA SER A 35 10.69 13.21 -1.61
C SER A 35 9.64 12.13 -1.38
N LEU A 36 9.01 11.64 -2.46
CA LEU A 36 8.05 10.53 -2.39
C LEU A 36 8.72 9.23 -1.98
N ARG A 37 9.87 8.90 -2.58
CA ARG A 37 10.64 7.71 -2.21
C ARG A 37 10.99 7.70 -0.73
N ARG A 38 11.53 8.81 -0.22
CA ARG A 38 11.83 8.98 1.20
C ARG A 38 10.60 8.76 2.07
N MET A 39 9.47 9.36 1.72
CA MET A 39 8.21 9.19 2.44
C MET A 39 7.75 7.72 2.49
N ARG A 40 7.81 7.02 1.34
CA ARG A 40 7.43 5.60 1.23
C ARG A 40 8.35 4.72 2.08
N GLU A 41 9.67 4.95 2.03
CA GLU A 41 10.65 4.24 2.86
C GLU A 41 10.40 4.44 4.35
N GLU A 42 10.15 5.68 4.79
CA GLU A 42 9.82 5.97 6.19
C GLU A 42 8.48 5.34 6.61
N MET A 43 7.45 5.40 5.76
CA MET A 43 6.13 4.82 6.02
C MET A 43 6.19 3.29 6.14
N ILE A 44 6.73 2.64 5.12
CA ILE A 44 6.78 1.18 5.01
C ILE A 44 7.81 0.61 5.99
N GLY A 45 8.91 1.31 6.26
CA GLY A 45 9.93 0.91 7.24
C GLY A 45 9.61 1.27 8.70
N SER A 46 8.51 1.99 8.96
CA SER A 46 8.23 2.55 10.28
C SER A 46 8.08 1.54 11.42
N GLN A 47 7.68 0.31 11.09
CA GLN A 47 7.48 -0.79 12.03
C GLN A 47 7.36 -2.12 11.27
N PRO A 48 7.52 -3.26 11.95
CA PRO A 48 7.11 -4.55 11.40
C PRO A 48 5.60 -4.53 11.10
N PHE A 49 5.23 -5.01 9.92
CA PHE A 49 3.84 -5.23 9.54
C PHE A 49 3.55 -6.72 9.45
N VAL A 50 2.35 -7.11 9.88
CA VAL A 50 1.88 -8.49 9.77
C VAL A 50 1.31 -8.81 8.38
N ALA A 51 0.89 -7.78 7.64
CA ALA A 51 0.40 -7.87 6.27
C ALA A 51 0.33 -6.47 5.62
N ALA A 52 0.25 -6.42 4.29
CA ALA A 52 -0.16 -5.25 3.53
C ALA A 52 -1.36 -5.56 2.62
N VAL A 53 -2.21 -4.55 2.43
CA VAL A 53 -3.38 -4.62 1.53
C VAL A 53 -3.29 -3.46 0.55
N PHE A 54 -3.32 -3.79 -0.73
CA PHE A 54 -3.19 -2.83 -1.83
C PHE A 54 -4.55 -2.66 -2.51
N ILE A 55 -5.08 -1.43 -2.51
CA ILE A 55 -6.46 -1.10 -2.90
C ILE A 55 -6.41 -0.04 -4.01
N GLY A 56 -6.99 -0.36 -5.15
CA GLY A 56 -7.17 0.51 -6.31
C GLY A 56 -5.84 1.03 -6.82
N GLY A 57 -5.65 2.34 -6.68
CA GLY A 57 -4.39 3.01 -6.94
C GLY A 57 -4.20 3.46 -8.40
N MET A 58 -3.33 4.45 -8.53
CA MET A 58 -2.80 4.97 -9.79
C MET A 58 -1.28 4.76 -9.77
N GLU A 59 -0.50 5.74 -10.19
CA GLU A 59 0.96 5.72 -10.17
C GLU A 59 1.53 5.62 -8.74
N GLY A 60 2.54 4.75 -8.55
CA GLY A 60 3.31 4.61 -7.31
C GLY A 60 2.89 3.47 -6.39
N LEU A 61 1.74 2.82 -6.62
CA LEU A 61 1.33 1.65 -5.83
C LEU A 61 2.24 0.43 -6.11
N ASP A 62 2.73 0.31 -7.34
CA ASP A 62 3.73 -0.67 -7.77
C ASP A 62 5.07 -0.45 -7.04
N GLU A 63 5.51 0.80 -6.90
CA GLU A 63 6.71 1.12 -6.11
C GLU A 63 6.54 0.75 -4.62
N GLU A 64 5.36 1.02 -4.05
CA GLU A 64 5.04 0.65 -2.66
C GLU A 64 4.97 -0.87 -2.49
N TRP A 65 4.43 -1.59 -3.48
CA TRP A 65 4.40 -3.05 -3.52
C TRP A 65 5.82 -3.63 -3.49
N ASP A 66 6.68 -3.17 -4.40
CA ASP A 66 8.07 -3.61 -4.49
C ASP A 66 8.85 -3.26 -3.22
N LEU A 67 8.61 -2.07 -2.66
CA LEU A 67 9.26 -1.65 -1.44
C LEU A 67 8.81 -2.47 -0.23
N PHE A 68 7.49 -2.73 -0.10
CA PHE A 68 6.95 -3.54 1.00
C PHE A 68 7.46 -4.97 0.95
N THR A 69 7.41 -5.62 -0.22
CA THR A 69 7.86 -7.01 -0.37
C THR A 69 9.36 -7.18 -0.14
N ARG A 70 10.17 -6.14 -0.41
CA ARG A 70 11.59 -6.13 -0.04
C ARG A 70 11.84 -5.91 1.46
N ILE A 71 11.14 -4.95 2.08
CA ILE A 71 11.37 -4.61 3.49
C ILE A 71 10.77 -5.66 4.44
N HIS A 72 9.62 -6.23 4.07
CA HIS A 72 8.87 -7.21 4.86
C HIS A 72 8.71 -8.53 4.11
N PRO A 73 9.81 -9.25 3.81
CA PRO A 73 9.78 -10.44 2.95
C PRO A 73 8.95 -11.61 3.51
N ASN A 74 8.67 -11.58 4.82
CA ASN A 74 7.89 -12.61 5.51
C ASN A 74 6.42 -12.19 5.74
N ALA A 75 6.05 -10.94 5.42
CA ALA A 75 4.69 -10.45 5.60
C ALA A 75 3.91 -10.61 4.29
N PRO A 76 2.70 -11.18 4.32
CA PRO A 76 1.86 -11.25 3.13
C PRO A 76 1.47 -9.87 2.60
N ALA A 77 1.45 -9.74 1.28
CA ALA A 77 0.97 -8.58 0.56
C ALA A 77 -0.21 -8.99 -0.33
N PHE A 78 -1.36 -8.34 -0.17
CA PHE A 78 -2.61 -8.72 -0.83
C PHE A 78 -3.08 -7.61 -1.79
N PRO A 79 -3.01 -7.83 -3.12
CA PRO A 79 -3.65 -6.95 -4.09
C PRO A 79 -5.16 -7.25 -4.15
N VAL A 80 -6.00 -6.27 -3.83
CA VAL A 80 -7.47 -6.38 -3.92
C VAL A 80 -7.89 -6.05 -5.35
N ALA A 81 -7.75 -7.01 -6.27
CA ALA A 81 -8.01 -6.82 -7.70
C ALA A 81 -9.40 -6.30 -8.03
N SER A 82 -10.43 -6.62 -7.23
CA SER A 82 -11.80 -6.11 -7.42
C SER A 82 -11.94 -4.59 -7.34
N THR A 83 -10.91 -3.90 -6.84
CA THR A 83 -10.84 -2.43 -6.77
C THR A 83 -10.23 -1.79 -8.03
N GLU A 84 -9.89 -2.60 -9.03
CA GLU A 84 -9.33 -2.20 -10.32
C GLU A 84 -8.02 -1.42 -10.21
N GLY A 85 -7.60 -0.71 -11.27
CA GLY A 85 -6.42 0.15 -11.26
C GLY A 85 -5.10 -0.60 -11.07
N ALA A 86 -4.17 0.01 -10.33
CA ALA A 86 -2.85 -0.57 -10.09
C ALA A 86 -2.91 -1.91 -9.32
N ALA A 87 -3.85 -2.08 -8.39
CA ALA A 87 -4.06 -3.33 -7.67
C ALA A 87 -4.40 -4.50 -8.62
N ARG A 88 -5.20 -4.25 -9.66
CA ARG A 88 -5.50 -5.23 -10.72
C ARG A 88 -4.30 -5.58 -11.58
N LEU A 89 -3.43 -4.61 -11.87
CA LEU A 89 -2.19 -4.83 -12.62
C LEU A 89 -1.18 -5.66 -11.83
N ILE A 90 -1.02 -5.35 -10.54
CA ILE A 90 -0.20 -6.15 -9.61
C ILE A 90 -0.75 -7.58 -9.58
N TRP A 91 -2.05 -7.75 -9.41
CA TRP A 91 -2.72 -9.05 -9.37
C TRP A 91 -2.41 -9.94 -10.58
N GLN A 92 -2.47 -9.37 -11.79
CA GLN A 92 -2.24 -10.13 -13.03
C GLN A 92 -0.82 -10.70 -13.11
N ASN A 93 0.15 -9.98 -12.55
CA ASN A 93 1.56 -10.38 -12.48
C ASN A 93 1.93 -11.00 -11.12
N TRP A 94 0.93 -11.25 -10.26
CA TRP A 94 1.19 -11.65 -8.89
C TRP A 94 1.62 -13.10 -8.81
N SER A 95 2.92 -13.27 -8.62
CA SER A 95 3.53 -14.51 -8.19
C SER A 95 4.27 -14.22 -6.89
N PRO A 96 3.64 -14.41 -5.71
CA PRO A 96 4.27 -14.06 -4.46
C PRO A 96 5.53 -14.92 -4.27
N PRO A 97 6.74 -14.33 -4.30
CA PRO A 97 7.92 -15.07 -3.88
C PRO A 97 7.78 -15.27 -2.37
N ASN A 98 7.77 -16.52 -1.92
CA ASN A 98 7.89 -16.91 -0.50
C ASN A 98 6.61 -16.99 0.35
N LEU A 99 5.40 -16.84 -0.20
CA LEU A 99 4.19 -17.21 0.55
C LEU A 99 3.83 -18.68 0.29
N PRO A 100 3.48 -19.48 1.33
CA PRO A 100 2.77 -20.73 1.10
C PRO A 100 1.53 -20.42 0.25
N SER A 101 1.21 -21.31 -0.68
CA SER A 101 0.13 -21.13 -1.66
C SER A 101 -1.10 -20.50 -1.02
N ILE A 102 -1.43 -19.28 -1.43
CA ILE A 102 -2.62 -18.58 -0.94
C ILE A 102 -3.84 -19.44 -1.28
N PRO A 103 -4.75 -19.71 -0.32
CA PRO A 103 -5.92 -20.52 -0.57
C PRO A 103 -6.71 -20.02 -1.79
N ALA A 104 -7.23 -20.96 -2.60
CA ALA A 104 -7.90 -20.61 -3.85
C ALA A 104 -9.14 -19.74 -3.62
N ASP A 105 -9.85 -19.94 -2.50
CA ASP A 105 -10.97 -19.11 -2.09
C ASP A 105 -10.55 -17.68 -1.77
N VAL A 106 -9.42 -17.50 -1.06
CA VAL A 106 -8.83 -16.16 -0.82
C VAL A 106 -8.50 -15.49 -2.15
N LYS A 107 -7.93 -16.25 -3.09
CA LYS A 107 -7.61 -15.73 -4.42
C LYS A 107 -8.87 -15.26 -5.16
N THR A 108 -9.92 -16.07 -5.19
CA THR A 108 -11.20 -15.68 -5.81
C THR A 108 -11.79 -14.43 -5.16
N ARG A 109 -11.71 -14.33 -3.83
CA ARG A 109 -12.27 -13.18 -3.11
C ARG A 109 -11.50 -11.88 -3.36
N LEU A 110 -10.18 -11.92 -3.41
CA LEU A 110 -9.38 -10.74 -3.76
C LEU A 110 -9.67 -10.24 -5.19
N ASP A 111 -10.02 -11.14 -6.12
CA ASP A 111 -10.35 -10.81 -7.51
C ASP A 111 -11.78 -10.27 -7.70
N GLN A 112 -12.75 -10.74 -6.91
CA GLN A 112 -14.18 -10.54 -7.21
C GLN A 112 -15.00 -9.92 -6.09
N ASP A 113 -14.56 -10.00 -4.83
CA ASP A 113 -15.38 -9.60 -3.70
C ASP A 113 -15.46 -8.06 -3.61
N VAL A 114 -16.68 -7.55 -3.51
CA VAL A 114 -16.98 -6.12 -3.27
C VAL A 114 -17.43 -5.87 -1.83
N GLN A 115 -17.60 -6.94 -1.03
CA GLN A 115 -17.92 -6.88 0.39
C GLN A 115 -16.66 -6.75 1.24
N TYR A 116 -15.91 -5.66 1.04
CA TYR A 116 -14.56 -5.46 1.60
C TYR A 116 -14.47 -5.63 3.12
N ARG A 117 -15.53 -5.29 3.86
CA ARG A 117 -15.57 -5.50 5.31
C ARG A 117 -15.46 -6.98 5.68
N HIS A 118 -16.17 -7.85 4.96
CA HIS A 118 -16.12 -9.30 5.18
C HIS A 118 -14.79 -9.86 4.71
N LEU A 119 -14.31 -9.40 3.56
CA LEU A 119 -12.99 -9.74 3.03
C LEU A 119 -11.88 -9.49 4.06
N PHE A 120 -11.77 -8.28 4.60
CA PHE A 120 -10.68 -7.94 5.53
C PHE A 120 -10.80 -8.61 6.88
N ARG A 121 -12.03 -8.82 7.39
CA ARG A 121 -12.24 -9.57 8.62
C ARG A 121 -11.70 -10.99 8.49
N ASP A 122 -11.95 -11.64 7.37
CA ASP A 122 -11.54 -13.03 7.18
C ASP A 122 -10.05 -13.14 6.79
N LEU A 123 -9.46 -12.10 6.18
CA LEU A 123 -8.03 -12.06 5.84
C LEU A 123 -7.10 -11.75 7.02
N LEU A 124 -7.55 -10.90 7.95
CA LEU A 124 -6.69 -10.28 8.97
C LEU A 124 -7.16 -10.53 10.40
N GLY A 125 -8.31 -11.21 10.59
CA GLY A 125 -8.93 -11.49 11.89
C GLY A 125 -8.67 -12.88 12.43
#